data_AF-A0A945K4N5-F1
#
_entry.id   AF-A0A945K4N5-F1
#
_cell.length_a   1.000
_cell.length_b   1.000
_cell.length_c   1.000
_cell.angle_alpha   90.00
_cell.angle_beta   90.00
_cell.angle_gamma   90.00
#
_symmetry.space_group_name_H-M   'P 1'
#
loop_
_entity.id
_entity.type
_entity.pdbx_description
1 polymer ?
#
loop_
_entity_poly.entity_id
_entity_poly.type
_entity_poly.pdbx_seq_one_letter_code
_entity_poly.pdbx_strand_id
1 'polypeptide(L)' 'MPKVIINKTQNFCIVSAFDDDANEFISEIQKLKSKGWKLEGGVSASNSKLFQSLSK' A
#
# COMPACT_ATOMS: atom_id res chain seq x y z
N MET A 1 -14.75 10.55 -0.78
CA MET A 1 -14.11 9.63 0.18
C MET A 1 -12.97 8.96 -0.55
N PRO A 2 -11.77 9.50 -0.44
CA PRO A 2 -10.59 8.82 -0.97
C PRO A 2 -10.29 7.70 0.06
N LYS A 3 -10.16 6.47 -0.46
CA LYS A 3 -10.22 5.21 0.32
C LYS A 3 -9.08 4.33 -0.18
N VAL A 4 -8.10 4.09 0.69
CA VAL A 4 -6.98 3.20 0.40
C VAL A 4 -7.50 1.85 -0.13
N ILE A 5 -7.00 1.44 -1.29
CA ILE A 5 -7.35 0.18 -1.93
C ILE A 5 -6.25 -0.83 -1.61
N ILE A 6 -6.64 -2.00 -1.12
CA ILE A 6 -5.71 -3.07 -0.78
C ILE A 6 -6.11 -4.34 -1.53
N ASN A 7 -5.33 -4.70 -2.54
CA ASN A 7 -5.50 -5.92 -3.31
C ASN A 7 -4.53 -6.99 -2.82
N LYS A 8 -5.05 -8.02 -2.14
CA LYS A 8 -4.26 -9.10 -1.54
C LYS A 8 -4.52 -10.42 -2.23
N THR A 9 -3.45 -11.18 -2.45
CA THR A 9 -3.49 -12.60 -2.78
C THR A 9 -2.70 -13.39 -1.73
N GLN A 10 -2.42 -14.68 -1.95
CA GLN A 10 -1.67 -15.50 -0.99
C GLN A 10 -0.26 -14.96 -0.73
N ASN A 11 0.46 -14.53 -1.78
CA ASN A 11 1.88 -14.20 -1.68
C ASN A 11 2.21 -12.75 -2.02
N PHE A 12 1.27 -11.99 -2.60
CA PHE A 12 1.49 -10.59 -2.95
C PHE A 12 0.34 -9.69 -2.48
N CYS A 13 0.67 -8.44 -2.20
CA CYS A 13 -0.28 -7.41 -1.80
C CYS A 13 0.11 -6.10 -2.46
N ILE A 14 -0.85 -5.46 -3.13
CA ILE A 14 -0.68 -4.12 -3.70
C ILE A 14 -1.59 -3.17 -2.94
N VAL A 15 -1.00 -2.16 -2.33
CA VAL A 15 -1.70 -1.04 -1.70
C VAL A 15 -1.64 0.13 -2.67
N SER A 16 -2.76 0.80 -2.89
CA SER A 16 -2.81 2.03 -3.68
C SER A 16 -3.76 3.04 -3.08
N ALA A 17 -3.42 4.32 -3.16
CA ALA A 17 -4.29 5.41 -2.71
C ALA A 17 -4.01 6.67 -3.53
N PHE A 18 -4.87 7.69 -3.44
CA PHE A 18 -4.53 9.02 -3.97
C PHE A 18 -3.54 9.72 -3.02
N ASP A 19 -2.79 10.69 -3.53
CA ASP A 19 -1.82 11.45 -2.72
C ASP A 19 -2.48 12.17 -1.54
N ASP A 20 -3.75 12.58 -1.69
CA ASP A 20 -4.57 13.16 -0.61
C ASP A 20 -4.75 12.20 0.58
N ASP A 21 -4.63 10.89 0.35
CA ASP A 21 -4.74 9.82 1.35
C ASP A 21 -3.38 9.33 1.86
N ALA A 22 -2.27 10.04 1.60
CA ALA A 22 -0.92 9.54 1.88
C ALA A 22 -0.74 9.05 3.34
N ASN A 23 -1.36 9.73 4.31
CA ASN A 23 -1.31 9.33 5.73
C ASN A 23 -2.01 7.99 5.98
N GLU A 24 -3.19 7.78 5.39
CA GLU A 24 -3.93 6.53 5.52
C GLU A 24 -3.23 5.39 4.78
N PHE A 25 -2.67 5.69 3.60
CA PHE A 25 -1.83 4.77 2.83
C PHE A 25 -0.64 4.26 3.64
N ILE A 26 0.11 5.17 4.28
CA ILE A 26 1.24 4.80 5.15
C ILE A 26 0.77 3.98 6.35
N SER A 27 -0.36 4.36 6.96
CA SER A 27 -0.94 3.62 8.10
C SER A 27 -1.29 2.18 7.72
N GLU A 28 -1.93 1.95 6.58
CA GLU A 28 -2.26 0.60 6.10
C GLU A 28 -1.00 -0.22 5.77
N ILE A 29 0.02 0.40 5.18
CA ILE A 29 1.32 -0.27 4.96
C ILE A 29 1.94 -0.72 6.29
N GLN A 30 1.94 0.13 7.32
CA GLN A 30 2.48 -0.24 8.63
C GLN A 30 1.68 -1.38 9.29
N LYS A 31 0.34 -1.37 9.15
CA LYS A 31 -0.52 -2.49 9.61
C LYS A 31 -0.24 -3.79 8.86
N LEU A 32 0.15 -3.73 7.59
CA LEU A 32 0.53 -4.92 6.82
C LEU A 32 1.91 -5.44 7.27
N LYS A 33 2.87 -4.54 7.50
CA LYS A 33 4.18 -4.91 8.05
C LYS A 33 4.07 -5.61 9.40
N SER A 34 3.23 -5.12 10.31
CA SER A 34 3.00 -5.78 11.61
C SER A 34 2.34 -7.17 11.49
N LYS A 35 1.66 -7.45 10.36
CA LYS A 35 1.08 -8.76 10.02
C LYS A 35 2.06 -9.70 9.29
N GLY A 36 3.33 -9.31 9.18
CA GLY A 36 4.40 -10.10 8.57
C GLY A 36 4.57 -9.90 7.07
N TRP A 37 3.89 -8.93 6.45
CA TRP A 37 4.14 -8.58 5.05
C TRP A 37 5.45 -7.79 4.92
N LYS A 38 6.25 -8.13 3.91
CA LYS A 38 7.51 -7.46 3.59
C LYS A 38 7.29 -6.45 2.47
N LEU A 39 7.95 -5.31 2.55
CA LEU A 39 7.92 -4.32 1.47
C LEU A 39 8.74 -4.84 0.29
N GLU A 40 8.13 -4.82 -0.89
CA GLU A 40 8.81 -5.12 -2.15
C GLU A 40 9.06 -3.81 -2.88
N GLY A 41 10.32 -3.41 -2.98
CA GLY A 41 10.72 -2.14 -3.60
C GLY A 41 10.27 -0.90 -2.82
N GLY A 42 10.27 0.24 -3.52
CA GLY A 42 9.83 1.54 -2.99
C GLY A 42 8.40 1.91 -3.39
N VAL A 43 7.91 3.00 -2.81
CA VAL A 43 6.63 3.60 -3.21
C VAL A 43 6.78 4.16 -4.62
N SER A 44 5.85 3.82 -5.52
CA SER A 44 5.72 4.47 -6.82
C SER A 44 4.57 5.47 -6.78
N ALA A 45 4.71 6.55 -7.55
CA ALA A 45 3.66 7.55 -7.70
C ALA A 45 3.36 7.77 -9.19
N SER A 46 2.09 7.80 -9.56
CA SER A 46 1.65 8.10 -10.93
C SER A 46 0.28 8.78 -10.90
N ASN A 47 0.15 9.92 -11.59
CA ASN A 47 -1.09 10.70 -11.69
C ASN A 47 -1.80 10.88 -10.34
N SER A 48 -1.05 11.37 -9.34
CA SER A 48 -1.53 11.58 -7.97
C SER A 48 -2.03 10.32 -7.25
N LYS A 49 -1.59 9.14 -7.68
CA LYS A 49 -1.78 7.89 -6.96
C LYS A 49 -0.45 7.32 -6.50
N LEU A 50 -0.44 6.91 -5.24
CA LEU A 50 0.62 6.14 -4.61
C LEU A 50 0.36 4.65 -4.76
N PHE A 51 1.44 3.89 -4.93
CA PHE A 51 1.42 2.43 -5.00
C PHE A 51 2.55 1.86 -4.17
N GLN A 52 2.25 0.80 -3.41
CA GLN A 52 3.25 0.01 -2.70
C GLN A 52 2.96 -1.48 -2.88
N SER A 53 3.97 -2.22 -3.32
CA SER A 53 3.95 -3.68 -3.36
C SER A 53 4.50 -4.27 -2.05
N LEU A 54 3.89 -5.38 -1.62
CA LEU A 54 4.33 -6.18 -0.49
C LEU A 54 4.25 -7.67 -0.84
N SER A 55 5.08 -8.49 -0.20
CA SER A 55 5.08 -9.96 -0.29
C SER A 55 4.92 -10.60 1.09
N LYS A 56 4.58 -11.89 1.13
CA LYS A 56 4.52 -12.67 2.36
C LYS A 56 5.20 -14.02 2.20
#